data_AF-A0A966WGS5-F1
#
_entry.id   AF-A0A966WGS5-F1
#
_cell.length_a   1.000
_cell.length_b   1.000
_cell.length_c   1.000
_cell.angle_alpha   90.00
_cell.angle_beta   90.00
_cell.angle_gamma   90.00
#
_symmetry.space_group_name_H-M   'P 1'
#
loop_
_entity.id
_entity.type
_entity.pdbx_description
1 polymer ?
#
loop_
_entity_poly.entity_id
_entity_poly.type
_entity_poly.pdbx_seq_one_letter_code
_entity_poly.pdbx_strand_id
1 'polypeptide(L)'
;MKLYTRSAIFLLLVALSACSTTQHLKRQNSTLQTSLVNHVTFLADDRLEGRRTGTAGEKLAMQYIAEQFRLAGLTPKGTEQYFQPFSVNEGKKMGADCNMIIANKALVPGKDFFVFPFSASGQITAPLTPGLREMGAPWLIDLRDVLEENKTNPHFDLPGYVYEFSAKAKEKGAAALLWYNSGPIDDKLIFNPKDKLPV
;
A
#
# COMPACT_ATOMS: atom_id res chain seq x y z
N MET A 1 26.19 -77.15 6.70
CA MET A 1 25.78 -76.44 5.46
C MET A 1 24.51 -75.58 5.58
N LYS A 2 23.52 -75.91 6.44
CA LYS A 2 22.26 -75.14 6.59
C LYS A 2 22.35 -73.80 7.34
N LEU A 3 23.43 -73.56 8.11
CA LEU A 3 23.60 -72.35 8.93
C LEU A 3 24.13 -71.14 8.11
N TYR A 4 25.10 -71.38 7.22
CA TYR A 4 25.67 -70.35 6.34
C TYR A 4 24.68 -69.84 5.28
N THR A 5 23.76 -70.69 4.81
CA THR A 5 22.70 -70.31 3.87
C THR A 5 21.68 -69.36 4.49
N ARG A 6 21.36 -69.52 5.79
CA ARG A 6 20.44 -68.61 6.50
C ARG A 6 21.06 -67.23 6.76
N SER A 7 22.35 -67.16 7.12
CA SER A 7 23.08 -65.89 7.25
C SER A 7 23.22 -65.14 5.93
N ALA A 8 23.46 -65.85 4.83
CA ALA A 8 23.56 -65.23 3.50
C ALA A 8 22.21 -64.64 3.03
N ILE A 9 21.09 -65.31 3.30
CA ILE A 9 19.74 -64.81 2.98
C ILE A 9 19.40 -63.56 3.82
N PHE A 10 19.79 -63.54 5.10
CA PHE A 10 19.55 -62.38 5.96
C PHE A 10 20.37 -61.16 5.53
N LEU A 11 21.64 -61.34 5.17
CA LEU A 11 22.49 -60.29 4.60
C LEU A 11 21.95 -59.77 3.26
N LEU A 12 21.41 -60.67 2.41
CA LEU A 12 20.79 -60.29 1.14
C LEU A 12 19.51 -59.46 1.38
N LEU A 13 18.65 -59.84 2.33
CA LEU A 13 17.43 -59.09 2.68
C LEU A 13 17.74 -57.69 3.22
N VAL A 14 18.78 -57.54 4.06
CA VAL A 14 19.24 -56.24 4.55
C VAL A 14 19.78 -55.37 3.41
N ALA A 15 20.54 -55.96 2.47
CA ALA A 15 21.04 -55.24 1.30
C ALA A 15 19.92 -54.78 0.34
N LEU A 16 18.89 -55.61 0.11
CA LEU A 16 17.72 -55.23 -0.70
C LEU A 16 16.89 -54.13 -0.03
N SER A 17 16.74 -54.17 1.30
CA SER A 17 16.02 -53.13 2.05
C SER A 17 16.76 -51.79 2.07
N ALA A 18 18.10 -51.79 2.09
CA ALA A 18 18.89 -50.56 2.05
C ALA A 18 18.81 -49.85 0.69
N CYS A 19 18.77 -50.62 -0.41
CA CYS A 19 18.70 -50.07 -1.77
C CYS A 19 17.35 -49.38 -2.07
N SER A 20 16.26 -49.89 -1.48
CA SER A 20 14.90 -49.38 -1.70
C SER A 20 14.64 -48.04 -0.98
N THR A 21 15.23 -47.81 0.20
CA THR A 21 15.16 -46.52 0.92
C THR A 21 15.78 -45.34 0.16
N THR A 22 16.94 -45.55 -0.47
CA THR A 22 17.67 -44.48 -1.17
C THR A 22 16.95 -44.03 -2.45
N GLN A 23 16.34 -44.97 -3.17
CA GLN A 23 15.54 -44.67 -4.37
C GLN A 23 14.23 -43.95 -4.01
N HIS A 24 13.63 -44.27 -2.87
CA HIS A 24 12.43 -43.60 -2.35
C HIS A 24 12.70 -42.12 -2.03
N LEU A 25 13.78 -41.82 -1.31
CA LEU A 25 14.17 -40.45 -0.97
C LEU A 25 14.46 -39.61 -2.23
N LYS A 26 15.18 -40.18 -3.21
CA LYS A 26 15.48 -39.50 -4.48
C LYS A 26 14.20 -39.18 -5.27
N ARG A 27 13.23 -40.10 -5.28
CA ARG A 27 11.92 -39.90 -5.93
C ARG A 27 11.10 -38.82 -5.22
N GLN A 28 11.04 -38.86 -3.88
CA GLN A 28 10.35 -37.83 -3.09
C GLN A 28 10.93 -36.43 -3.33
N ASN A 29 12.27 -36.29 -3.30
CA ASN A 29 12.92 -35.01 -3.59
C ASN A 29 12.62 -34.51 -5.00
N SER A 30 12.61 -35.40 -5.98
CA SER A 30 12.26 -35.06 -7.36
C SER A 30 10.80 -34.57 -7.48
N THR A 31 9.85 -35.27 -6.86
CA THR A 31 8.44 -34.86 -6.84
C THR A 31 8.23 -33.52 -6.13
N LEU A 32 8.91 -33.30 -4.99
CA LEU A 32 8.86 -32.03 -4.26
C LEU A 32 9.41 -30.89 -5.12
N GLN A 33 10.56 -31.10 -5.78
CA GLN A 33 11.15 -30.11 -6.68
C GLN A 33 10.19 -29.75 -7.82
N THR A 34 9.57 -30.73 -8.47
CA THR A 34 8.57 -30.48 -9.52
C THR A 34 7.37 -29.70 -8.99
N SER A 35 6.83 -30.06 -7.82
CA SER A 35 5.69 -29.34 -7.22
C SER A 35 6.03 -27.88 -6.94
N LEU A 36 7.21 -27.62 -6.35
CA LEU A 36 7.67 -26.27 -6.06
C LEU A 36 7.81 -25.42 -7.32
N VAL A 37 8.43 -25.98 -8.37
CA VAL A 37 8.55 -25.30 -9.66
C VAL A 37 7.17 -24.96 -10.21
N ASN A 38 6.22 -25.90 -10.20
CA ASN A 38 4.86 -25.66 -10.69
C ASN A 38 4.14 -24.54 -9.93
N HIS A 39 4.25 -24.50 -8.60
CA HIS A 39 3.65 -23.44 -7.79
C HIS A 39 4.25 -22.08 -8.13
N VAL A 40 5.58 -21.99 -8.21
CA VAL A 40 6.28 -20.74 -8.55
C VAL A 40 5.93 -20.29 -9.96
N THR A 41 5.94 -21.20 -10.94
CA THR A 41 5.59 -20.90 -12.32
C THR A 41 4.18 -20.34 -12.43
N PHE A 42 3.19 -20.97 -11.81
CA PHE A 42 1.83 -20.44 -11.83
C PHE A 42 1.72 -19.08 -11.14
N LEU A 43 2.30 -18.95 -9.94
CA LEU A 43 2.21 -17.73 -9.15
C LEU A 43 2.98 -16.55 -9.75
N ALA A 44 3.94 -16.80 -10.63
CA ALA A 44 4.71 -15.79 -11.35
C ALA A 44 4.27 -15.64 -12.82
N ASP A 45 3.20 -16.31 -13.24
CA ASP A 45 2.73 -16.32 -14.62
C ASP A 45 2.15 -14.96 -15.04
N ASP A 46 2.40 -14.57 -16.29
CA ASP A 46 1.91 -13.32 -16.88
C ASP A 46 0.39 -13.19 -16.83
N ARG A 47 -0.35 -14.32 -16.83
CA ARG A 47 -1.82 -14.34 -16.68
C ARG A 47 -2.32 -13.69 -15.39
N LEU A 48 -1.47 -13.55 -14.37
CA LEU A 48 -1.84 -12.84 -13.15
C LEU A 48 -1.69 -11.33 -13.31
N GLU A 49 -0.89 -10.83 -14.27
CA GLU A 49 -0.65 -9.39 -14.52
C GLU A 49 -0.18 -8.61 -13.26
N GLY A 50 0.30 -9.33 -12.24
CA GLY A 50 0.64 -8.80 -10.92
C GLY A 50 -0.43 -9.05 -9.83
N ARG A 51 0.00 -9.06 -8.57
CA ARG A 51 -0.83 -9.45 -7.40
C ARG A 51 -0.96 -8.34 -6.37
N ARG A 52 -1.13 -7.10 -6.82
CA ARG A 52 -1.42 -5.98 -5.93
C ARG A 52 -2.80 -6.21 -5.31
N THR A 53 -2.99 -5.83 -4.04
CA THR A 53 -4.28 -5.93 -3.35
C THR A 53 -5.42 -5.39 -4.21
N GLY A 54 -6.50 -6.17 -4.36
CA GLY A 54 -7.70 -5.77 -5.09
C GLY A 54 -7.64 -6.00 -6.60
N THR A 55 -6.50 -6.41 -7.17
CA THR A 55 -6.41 -6.71 -8.61
C THR A 55 -6.99 -8.07 -8.98
N ALA A 56 -7.25 -8.30 -10.27
CA ALA A 56 -7.68 -9.60 -10.76
C ALA A 56 -6.65 -10.71 -10.48
N GLY A 57 -5.35 -10.40 -10.65
CA GLY A 57 -4.26 -11.33 -10.34
C GLY A 57 -4.17 -11.74 -8.88
N GLU A 58 -4.45 -10.82 -7.95
CA GLU A 58 -4.53 -11.15 -6.52
C GLU A 58 -5.65 -12.17 -6.24
N LYS A 59 -6.83 -11.98 -6.84
CA LYS A 59 -7.93 -12.94 -6.73
C LYS A 59 -7.59 -14.31 -7.30
N LEU A 60 -6.92 -14.37 -8.46
CA LEU A 60 -6.48 -15.64 -9.06
C LEU A 60 -5.46 -16.36 -8.18
N ALA A 61 -4.48 -15.64 -7.64
CA ALA A 61 -3.51 -16.20 -6.71
C ALA A 61 -4.17 -16.71 -5.42
N MET A 62 -5.10 -15.92 -4.86
CA MET A 62 -5.88 -16.29 -3.68
C MET A 62 -6.67 -17.60 -3.90
N GLN A 63 -7.36 -17.71 -5.04
CA GLN A 63 -8.11 -18.92 -5.41
C GLN A 63 -7.18 -20.12 -5.60
N TYR A 64 -6.04 -19.93 -6.26
CA TYR A 64 -5.04 -20.99 -6.46
C TYR A 64 -4.53 -21.53 -5.12
N ILE A 65 -4.16 -20.66 -4.18
CA ILE A 65 -3.67 -21.06 -2.86
C ILE A 65 -4.74 -21.84 -2.09
N ALA A 66 -5.99 -21.35 -2.10
CA ALA A 66 -7.11 -22.05 -1.46
C ALA A 66 -7.32 -23.46 -2.05
N GLU A 67 -7.20 -23.61 -3.36
CA GLU A 67 -7.29 -24.92 -4.01
C GLU A 67 -6.11 -25.84 -3.65
N GLN A 68 -4.88 -25.32 -3.57
CA GLN A 68 -3.74 -26.11 -3.10
C GLN A 68 -3.92 -26.56 -1.64
N PHE A 69 -4.48 -25.72 -0.77
CA PHE A 69 -4.81 -26.11 0.61
C PHE A 69 -5.87 -27.21 0.66
N ARG A 70 -6.90 -27.11 -0.18
CA ARG A 70 -7.93 -28.13 -0.31
C ARG A 70 -7.35 -29.47 -0.77
N LEU A 71 -6.51 -29.45 -1.80
CA LEU A 71 -5.83 -30.65 -2.31
C LEU A 71 -4.87 -31.28 -1.29
N ALA A 72 -4.25 -30.47 -0.44
CA ALA A 72 -3.42 -30.93 0.66
C ALA A 72 -4.22 -31.51 1.85
N GLY A 73 -5.56 -31.47 1.81
CA GLY A 73 -6.43 -31.97 2.89
C GLY A 73 -6.48 -31.08 4.12
N LEU A 74 -6.09 -29.81 3.99
CA LEU A 74 -6.17 -28.85 5.09
C LEU A 74 -7.63 -28.49 5.37
N THR A 75 -8.00 -28.37 6.64
CA THR A 75 -9.31 -27.84 7.01
C THR A 75 -9.32 -26.32 6.88
N PRO A 76 -10.39 -25.71 6.33
CA PRO A 76 -10.52 -24.25 6.26
C PRO A 76 -10.53 -23.60 7.65
N LYS A 77 -9.84 -22.46 7.79
CA LYS A 77 -9.71 -21.69 9.04
C LYS A 77 -9.92 -20.18 8.88
N GLY A 78 -10.27 -19.73 7.69
CA GLY A 78 -10.65 -18.34 7.44
C GLY A 78 -12.05 -18.03 7.96
N THR A 79 -12.36 -16.74 8.07
CA THR A 79 -13.72 -16.26 8.37
C THR A 79 -14.72 -16.75 7.33
N GLU A 80 -14.26 -16.92 6.08
CA GLU A 80 -15.03 -17.49 4.96
C GLU A 80 -14.21 -18.61 4.30
N GLN A 81 -14.42 -19.86 4.75
CA GLN A 81 -13.66 -21.03 4.28
C GLN A 81 -12.13 -20.86 4.44
N TYR A 82 -11.37 -20.78 3.35
CA TYR A 82 -9.92 -20.55 3.38
C TYR A 82 -9.56 -19.05 3.40
N PHE A 83 -10.54 -18.15 3.26
CA PHE A 83 -10.30 -16.72 3.11
C PHE A 83 -10.45 -15.98 4.43
N GLN A 84 -9.51 -15.07 4.69
CA GLN A 84 -9.51 -14.19 5.85
C GLN A 84 -9.47 -12.73 5.38
N PRO A 85 -10.62 -12.04 5.33
CA PRO A 85 -10.66 -10.65 4.90
C PRO A 85 -10.00 -9.74 5.95
N PHE A 86 -9.23 -8.77 5.47
CA PHE A 86 -8.67 -7.68 6.28
C PHE A 86 -8.64 -6.39 5.47
N SER A 87 -8.67 -5.25 6.15
CA SER A 87 -8.62 -3.95 5.50
C SER A 87 -7.18 -3.56 5.17
N VAL A 88 -6.94 -3.18 3.92
CA VAL A 88 -5.68 -2.58 3.48
C VAL A 88 -5.88 -1.09 3.31
N ASN A 89 -4.99 -0.29 3.89
CA ASN A 89 -5.01 1.15 3.72
C ASN A 89 -4.24 1.51 2.44
N GLU A 90 -4.95 1.85 1.36
CA GLU A 90 -4.34 2.19 0.07
C GLU A 90 -3.79 3.62 -0.01
N GLY A 91 -3.92 4.40 1.08
CA GLY A 91 -3.43 5.75 1.17
C GLY A 91 -4.35 6.64 1.99
N LYS A 92 -4.02 7.93 2.02
CA LYS A 92 -4.85 8.94 2.66
C LYS A 92 -6.02 9.29 1.75
N LYS A 93 -7.17 9.57 2.37
CA LYS A 93 -8.38 10.06 1.68
C LYS A 93 -8.91 11.27 2.43
N MET A 94 -9.51 12.20 1.69
CA MET A 94 -10.26 13.28 2.29
C MET A 94 -11.50 12.73 3.02
N GLY A 95 -11.84 13.31 4.17
CA GLY A 95 -13.04 12.95 4.92
C GLY A 95 -14.30 13.19 4.09
N ALA A 96 -15.29 12.30 4.22
CA ALA A 96 -16.58 12.44 3.51
C ALA A 96 -17.38 13.67 3.99
N ASP A 97 -17.08 14.13 5.20
CA ASP A 97 -17.60 15.30 5.90
C ASP A 97 -16.74 16.56 5.70
N CYS A 98 -15.71 16.51 4.85
CA CYS A 98 -14.87 17.66 4.58
C CYS A 98 -15.65 18.73 3.80
N ASN A 99 -16.01 19.81 4.50
CA ASN A 99 -16.76 20.93 3.96
C ASN A 99 -16.02 22.25 4.17
N MET A 100 -16.15 23.16 3.21
CA MET A 100 -15.64 24.51 3.31
C MET A 100 -16.69 25.49 2.80
N ILE A 101 -16.92 26.55 3.59
CA ILE A 101 -17.83 27.63 3.24
C ILE A 101 -17.06 28.94 3.32
N ILE A 102 -17.01 29.68 2.21
CA ILE A 102 -16.38 31.01 2.14
C ILE A 102 -17.42 31.99 1.62
N ALA A 103 -17.62 33.12 2.30
CA ALA A 103 -18.57 34.17 1.91
C ALA A 103 -19.97 33.62 1.56
N ASN A 104 -20.51 32.74 2.42
CA ASN A 104 -21.80 32.04 2.27
C ASN A 104 -21.91 31.10 1.06
N LYS A 105 -20.82 30.85 0.34
CA LYS A 105 -20.75 29.87 -0.74
C LYS A 105 -20.12 28.57 -0.22
N ALA A 106 -20.88 27.48 -0.25
CA ALA A 106 -20.34 26.15 -0.05
C ALA A 106 -19.49 25.75 -1.25
N LEU A 107 -18.26 25.29 -0.97
CA LEU A 107 -17.32 24.83 -1.99
C LEU A 107 -17.43 23.31 -2.17
N VAL A 108 -17.21 22.83 -3.39
CA VAL A 108 -17.27 21.42 -3.75
C VAL A 108 -15.88 20.78 -3.61
N PRO A 109 -15.67 19.82 -2.70
CA PRO A 109 -14.39 19.14 -2.56
C PRO A 109 -13.98 18.39 -3.83
N GLY A 110 -12.70 18.42 -4.17
CA GLY A 110 -12.14 17.83 -5.41
C GLY A 110 -12.38 18.65 -6.68
N LYS A 111 -13.23 19.68 -6.63
CA LYS A 111 -13.46 20.62 -7.74
C LYS A 111 -12.98 22.03 -7.37
N ASP A 112 -13.51 22.57 -6.28
CA ASP A 112 -13.23 23.94 -5.84
C ASP A 112 -12.08 23.98 -4.82
N PHE A 113 -11.83 22.90 -4.07
CA PHE A 113 -10.72 22.78 -3.14
C PHE A 113 -10.33 21.33 -2.88
N PHE A 114 -9.14 21.13 -2.32
CA PHE A 114 -8.71 19.87 -1.71
C PHE A 114 -7.97 20.16 -0.41
N VAL A 115 -7.73 19.13 0.40
CA VAL A 115 -6.93 19.24 1.64
C VAL A 115 -5.58 18.56 1.44
N PHE A 116 -4.50 19.13 1.97
CA PHE A 116 -3.24 18.40 1.95
C PHE A 116 -3.34 17.15 2.84
N PRO A 117 -2.77 16.01 2.44
CA PRO A 117 -2.86 14.77 3.24
C PRO A 117 -2.15 14.85 4.61
N PHE A 118 -1.30 15.84 4.83
CA PHE A 118 -0.71 16.16 6.13
C PHE A 118 -1.56 17.15 6.96
N SER A 119 -2.76 17.52 6.50
CA SER A 119 -3.66 18.39 7.26
C SER A 119 -4.26 17.64 8.43
N ALA A 120 -4.28 18.27 9.60
CA ALA A 120 -5.00 17.75 10.75
C ALA A 120 -6.52 17.84 10.54
N SER A 121 -7.26 16.89 11.12
CA SER A 121 -8.72 16.97 11.17
C SER A 121 -9.16 17.94 12.27
N GLY A 122 -10.10 18.82 11.95
CA GLY A 122 -10.63 19.81 12.89
C GLY A 122 -11.72 20.67 12.25
N GLN A 123 -12.33 21.53 13.06
CA GLN A 123 -13.35 22.47 12.60
C GLN A 123 -13.00 23.86 13.14
N ILE A 124 -13.15 24.88 12.28
CA ILE A 124 -12.98 26.28 12.67
C ILE A 124 -14.00 27.15 11.93
N THR A 125 -14.51 28.17 12.62
CA THR A 125 -15.31 29.25 12.02
C THR A 125 -14.74 30.56 12.52
N ALA A 126 -14.12 31.32 11.62
CA ALA A 126 -13.45 32.57 11.94
C ALA A 126 -13.47 33.51 10.73
N PRO A 127 -13.34 34.83 10.94
CA PRO A 127 -13.11 35.78 9.85
C PRO A 127 -11.83 35.43 9.09
N LEU A 128 -11.87 35.63 7.77
CA LEU A 128 -10.71 35.45 6.89
C LEU A 128 -10.35 36.80 6.28
N THR A 129 -9.18 37.33 6.65
CA THR A 129 -8.70 38.63 6.18
C THR A 129 -7.40 38.45 5.39
N PRO A 130 -7.40 38.73 4.07
CA PRO A 130 -6.19 38.62 3.24
C PRO A 130 -5.03 39.47 3.80
N GLY A 131 -3.85 38.89 3.87
CA GLY A 131 -2.63 39.56 4.35
C GLY A 131 -2.48 39.65 5.88
N LEU A 132 -3.53 39.35 6.66
CA LEU A 132 -3.46 39.34 8.11
C LEU A 132 -3.06 37.95 8.63
N ARG A 133 -2.08 37.90 9.54
CA ARG A 133 -1.49 36.66 10.08
C ARG A 133 -1.42 36.71 11.60
N GLU A 134 -2.58 36.66 12.23
CA GLU A 134 -2.73 36.70 13.69
C GLU A 134 -2.71 35.30 14.30
N MET A 135 -2.19 35.19 15.53
CA MET A 135 -2.25 33.97 16.31
C MET A 135 -3.71 33.58 16.57
N GLY A 136 -4.06 32.32 16.34
CA GLY A 136 -5.42 31.80 16.51
C GLY A 136 -6.35 32.05 15.32
N ALA A 137 -5.92 32.77 14.29
CA ALA A 137 -6.72 33.03 13.09
C ALA A 137 -6.32 32.10 11.92
N PRO A 138 -7.24 31.85 10.97
CA PRO A 138 -6.89 31.26 9.67
C PRO A 138 -6.02 32.23 8.86
N TRP A 139 -4.96 31.74 8.24
CA TRP A 139 -4.12 32.54 7.35
C TRP A 139 -4.38 32.19 5.90
N LEU A 140 -4.49 33.22 5.08
CA LEU A 140 -4.64 33.10 3.64
C LEU A 140 -3.27 33.31 2.97
N ILE A 141 -2.79 32.31 2.24
CA ILE A 141 -1.44 32.31 1.64
C ILE A 141 -1.57 32.18 0.12
N ASP A 142 -1.07 33.20 -0.58
CA ASP A 142 -1.03 33.24 -2.04
C ASP A 142 0.25 32.57 -2.56
N LEU A 143 0.10 31.68 -3.53
CA LEU A 143 1.20 31.02 -4.21
C LEU A 143 1.82 31.86 -5.33
N ARG A 144 1.15 32.94 -5.76
CA ARG A 144 1.60 33.75 -6.90
C ARG A 144 3.06 34.17 -6.81
N ASP A 145 3.45 34.78 -5.68
CA ASP A 145 4.78 35.38 -5.56
C ASP A 145 5.87 34.30 -5.52
N VAL A 146 5.63 33.19 -4.80
CA VAL A 146 6.59 32.07 -4.75
C VAL A 146 6.74 31.37 -6.10
N LEU A 147 5.65 31.25 -6.87
CA LEU A 147 5.68 30.69 -8.22
C LEU A 147 6.42 31.60 -9.20
N GLU A 148 6.18 32.92 -9.14
CA GLU A 148 6.85 33.89 -10.00
C GLU A 148 8.36 33.98 -9.72
N GLU A 149 8.75 33.95 -8.45
CA GLU A 149 10.15 33.94 -8.02
C GLU A 149 10.88 32.67 -8.46
N ASN A 150 10.17 31.54 -8.58
CA ASN A 150 10.75 30.23 -8.90
C ASN A 150 10.43 29.73 -10.31
N LYS A 151 9.86 30.56 -11.19
CA LYS A 151 9.40 30.12 -12.54
C LYS A 151 10.51 29.56 -13.44
N THR A 152 11.76 29.95 -13.21
CA THR A 152 12.93 29.45 -13.94
C THR A 152 13.70 28.36 -13.19
N ASN A 153 13.26 27.99 -11.98
CA ASN A 153 13.94 27.01 -11.14
C ASN A 153 13.37 25.59 -11.37
N PRO A 154 14.09 24.70 -12.09
CA PRO A 154 13.59 23.34 -12.38
C PRO A 154 13.57 22.42 -11.16
N HIS A 155 14.24 22.82 -10.06
CA HIS A 155 14.32 22.03 -8.82
C HIS A 155 13.38 22.55 -7.72
N PHE A 156 12.51 23.52 -8.02
CA PHE A 156 11.59 24.04 -7.03
C PHE A 156 10.52 22.99 -6.66
N ASP A 157 10.59 22.52 -5.43
CA ASP A 157 9.61 21.60 -4.84
C ASP A 157 8.51 22.38 -4.13
N LEU A 158 7.44 22.70 -4.87
CA LEU A 158 6.29 23.42 -4.34
C LEU A 158 5.55 22.64 -3.24
N PRO A 159 5.23 21.32 -3.39
CA PRO A 159 4.66 20.54 -2.30
C PRO A 159 5.50 20.57 -1.02
N GLY A 160 6.82 20.42 -1.13
CA GLY A 160 7.74 20.53 0.00
C GLY A 160 7.71 21.93 0.65
N TYR A 161 7.74 22.99 -0.16
CA TYR A 161 7.59 24.37 0.32
C TYR A 161 6.30 24.57 1.12
N VAL A 162 5.16 24.10 0.59
CA VAL A 162 3.85 24.22 1.26
C VAL A 162 3.86 23.50 2.60
N TYR A 163 4.44 22.30 2.68
CA TYR A 163 4.56 21.54 3.93
C TYR A 163 5.41 22.28 4.98
N GLU A 164 6.62 22.71 4.59
CA GLU A 164 7.55 23.41 5.48
C GLU A 164 6.99 24.76 5.96
N PHE A 165 6.34 25.51 5.07
CA PHE A 165 5.63 26.73 5.45
C PHE A 165 4.51 26.42 6.44
N SER A 166 3.75 25.34 6.20
CA SER A 166 2.63 24.96 7.05
C SER A 166 3.07 24.60 8.46
N ALA A 167 4.18 23.87 8.60
CA ALA A 167 4.80 23.57 9.89
C ALA A 167 5.21 24.84 10.64
N LYS A 168 5.89 25.77 9.96
CA LYS A 168 6.31 27.05 10.56
C LYS A 168 5.12 27.94 10.94
N ALA A 169 4.07 27.96 10.15
CA ALA A 169 2.87 28.73 10.46
C ALA A 169 2.12 28.17 11.68
N LYS A 170 2.08 26.83 11.83
CA LYS A 170 1.57 26.16 13.03
C LYS A 170 2.35 26.57 14.28
N GLU A 171 3.68 26.59 14.22
CA GLU A 171 4.53 27.06 15.33
C GLU A 171 4.28 28.53 15.70
N LYS A 172 3.97 29.36 14.69
CA LYS A 172 3.58 30.77 14.90
C LYS A 172 2.12 30.96 15.34
N GLY A 173 1.39 29.86 15.52
CA GLY A 173 0.03 29.85 16.05
C GLY A 173 -1.06 30.11 15.03
N ALA A 174 -0.82 29.88 13.73
CA ALA A 174 -1.90 29.85 12.73
C ALA A 174 -2.91 28.75 13.09
N ALA A 175 -4.20 29.06 13.09
CA ALA A 175 -5.24 28.07 13.43
C ALA A 175 -5.66 27.21 12.22
N ALA A 176 -5.53 27.75 11.01
CA ALA A 176 -5.73 27.05 9.74
C ALA A 176 -4.95 27.77 8.64
N LEU A 177 -4.66 27.05 7.54
CA LEU A 177 -4.02 27.61 6.36
C LEU A 177 -4.87 27.37 5.13
N LEU A 178 -5.15 28.43 4.40
CA LEU A 178 -5.82 28.37 3.11
C LEU A 178 -4.83 28.81 2.05
N TRP A 179 -4.46 27.87 1.20
CA TRP A 179 -3.59 28.10 0.05
C TRP A 179 -4.44 28.39 -1.17
N TYR A 180 -4.05 29.42 -1.92
CA TYR A 180 -4.69 29.76 -3.19
C TYR A 180 -3.64 30.32 -4.14
N ASN A 181 -3.96 30.34 -5.42
CA ASN A 181 -3.08 30.85 -6.46
C ASN A 181 -3.82 31.94 -7.22
N SER A 182 -3.44 33.21 -7.02
CA SER A 182 -3.96 34.33 -7.82
C SER A 182 -3.13 34.63 -9.08
N GLY A 183 -2.03 33.90 -9.27
CA GLY A 183 -1.09 34.09 -10.36
C GLY A 183 -1.51 33.38 -11.66
N PRO A 184 -0.83 33.72 -12.77
CA PRO A 184 -1.07 33.06 -14.06
C PRO A 184 -0.33 31.71 -14.20
N ILE A 185 0.64 31.42 -13.32
CA ILE A 185 1.43 30.18 -13.33
C ILE A 185 0.63 29.07 -12.65
N ASP A 186 0.39 27.97 -13.35
CA ASP A 186 -0.27 26.78 -12.81
C ASP A 186 0.61 26.10 -11.73
N ASP A 187 0.08 25.98 -10.51
CA ASP A 187 0.74 25.35 -9.37
C ASP A 187 0.76 23.80 -9.46
N LYS A 188 -0.13 23.20 -10.27
CA LYS A 188 -0.28 21.75 -10.44
C LYS A 188 -0.50 20.96 -9.14
N LEU A 189 -0.91 21.64 -8.06
CA LEU A 189 -1.15 20.99 -6.78
C LEU A 189 -2.47 20.22 -6.83
N ILE A 190 -2.40 18.98 -6.39
CA ILE A 190 -3.55 18.08 -6.31
C ILE A 190 -3.46 17.26 -5.03
N PHE A 191 -4.58 16.69 -4.60
CA PHE A 191 -4.61 15.73 -3.51
C PHE A 191 -3.73 14.52 -3.84
N ASN A 192 -2.74 14.22 -2.98
CA ASN A 192 -1.87 13.06 -3.14
C ASN A 192 -2.24 11.95 -2.12
N PRO A 193 -2.98 10.91 -2.50
CA PRO A 193 -3.36 9.84 -1.57
C PRO A 193 -2.15 9.05 -1.05
N LYS A 194 -1.00 9.09 -1.74
CA LYS A 194 0.21 8.33 -1.38
C LYS A 194 1.22 9.16 -0.58
N ASP A 195 0.84 10.36 -0.18
CA ASP A 195 1.68 11.25 0.62
C ASP A 195 2.02 10.62 1.97
N LYS A 196 3.31 10.65 2.31
CA LYS A 196 3.89 10.06 3.53
C LYS A 196 4.27 11.11 4.58
N LEU A 197 4.09 12.40 4.28
CA LEU A 197 4.37 13.48 5.21
C LEU A 197 3.48 13.34 6.47
N PRO A 198 4.05 13.58 7.67
CA PRO A 198 3.30 13.50 8.91
C PRO A 198 2.35 14.69 9.05
N VAL A 199 1.34 14.53 9.89
CA VAL A 199 0.33 15.55 10.25
C VAL A 199 0.83 16.46 11.38
#